data_AF-A0A6L6F5I0-F1
#
_entry.id   AF-A0A6L6F5I0-F1
#
_cell.length_a   1.000
_cell.length_b   1.000
_cell.length_c   1.000
_cell.angle_alpha   90.00
_cell.angle_beta   90.00
_cell.angle_gamma   90.00
#
_symmetry.space_group_name_H-M   'P 1'
#
loop_
_entity.id
_entity.type
_entity.pdbx_description
1 polymer ?
#
loop_
_entity_poly.entity_id
_entity_poly.type
_entity_poly.pdbx_seq_one_letter_code
_entity_poly.pdbx_strand_id
1 'polypeptide(L)' 'MSEPIRPSTILPGLRTPFTVKTEDGQTLIGEVSAPIDNPTSAILCCHPNPTGGGMMDSHIYKKAANRLPA' A
#
# COMPACT_ATOMS: atom_id res chain seq x y z
N MET A 1 -0.43 -22.97 -14.39
CA MET A 1 0.50 -22.21 -15.27
C MET A 1 0.72 -20.85 -14.64
N SER A 2 1.95 -20.33 -14.62
CA SER A 2 2.21 -18.97 -14.13
C SER A 2 1.64 -17.94 -15.10
N GLU A 3 0.93 -16.94 -14.59
CA GLU A 3 0.42 -15.82 -15.39
C GLU A 3 1.38 -14.62 -15.35
N PRO A 4 1.49 -13.84 -16.44
CA PRO A 4 2.28 -12.62 -16.45
C PRO A 4 1.66 -11.56 -15.52
N ILE A 5 2.50 -10.87 -14.74
CA ILE A 5 2.08 -9.75 -13.90
C ILE A 5 1.67 -8.57 -14.80
N ARG A 6 0.44 -8.10 -14.61
CA ARG A 6 -0.18 -6.98 -15.32
C ARG A 6 -0.34 -5.76 -14.40
N PRO A 7 -0.65 -4.57 -14.95
CA PRO A 7 -0.91 -3.38 -14.14
C PRO A 7 -2.05 -3.52 -13.13
N SER A 8 -2.96 -4.47 -13.28
CA SER A 8 -4.04 -4.72 -12.33
C SER A 8 -3.83 -5.97 -11.46
N THR A 9 -2.71 -6.68 -11.63
CA THR A 9 -2.43 -7.89 -10.83
C THR A 9 -2.30 -7.54 -9.36
N ILE A 10 -2.97 -8.34 -8.52
CA ILE A 10 -2.91 -8.29 -7.06
C ILE A 10 -2.33 -9.63 -6.61
N LEU A 11 -1.09 -9.61 -6.12
CA LEU A 11 -0.47 -10.78 -5.51
C LEU A 11 -1.00 -10.99 -4.08
N PRO A 12 -1.00 -12.25 -3.59
CA PRO A 12 -1.38 -12.55 -2.22
C PRO A 12 -0.50 -11.77 -1.22
N GLY A 13 -1.11 -11.22 -0.17
CA GLY A 13 -0.40 -10.46 0.86
C GLY A 13 -1.36 -9.95 1.94
N LEU A 14 -0.83 -9.69 3.13
CA LEU A 14 -1.59 -9.11 4.24
C LEU A 14 -1.52 -7.59 4.14
N ARG A 15 -2.70 -6.96 4.05
CA ARG A 15 -2.84 -5.50 3.96
C ARG A 15 -3.54 -4.98 5.19
N THR A 16 -2.88 -4.07 5.89
CA THR A 16 -3.41 -3.47 7.10
C THR A 16 -3.46 -1.96 6.93
N PRO A 17 -4.66 -1.36 6.82
CA PRO A 17 -4.78 0.09 6.83
C PRO A 17 -4.37 0.62 8.20
N PHE A 18 -3.75 1.78 8.24
CA PHE A 18 -3.44 2.48 9.48
C PHE A 18 -3.51 4.00 9.28
N THR A 19 -3.58 4.70 10.40
CA THR A 19 -3.57 6.15 10.46
C THR A 19 -2.43 6.59 11.36
N VAL A 20 -1.67 7.59 10.93
CA VAL A 20 -0.61 8.19 11.75
C VAL A 20 -0.90 9.68 11.93
N LYS A 21 -0.84 10.13 13.18
CA LYS A 21 -0.88 11.55 13.51
C LYS A 21 0.55 12.06 13.58
N THR A 22 0.89 13.05 12.77
CA THR A 22 2.22 13.67 12.77
C THR A 22 2.33 14.69 13.91
N GLU A 23 3.56 15.05 14.25
CA GLU A 23 3.86 16.00 15.33
C GLU A 23 3.31 17.41 15.04
N ASP A 24 3.25 17.81 13.78
CA ASP A 24 2.63 19.05 13.31
C ASP A 24 1.09 18.97 13.20
N GLY A 25 0.48 17.90 13.71
CA GLY A 25 -0.97 17.76 13.85
C GLY A 25 -1.70 17.26 12.61
N GLN A 26 -1.00 16.86 11.55
CA GLN A 26 -1.62 16.27 10.37
C GLN A 26 -2.02 14.81 10.62
N THR A 27 -3.07 14.38 9.91
CA THR A 27 -3.49 12.98 9.89
C THR A 27 -3.13 12.40 8.53
N LEU A 28 -2.15 11.50 8.51
CA LEU A 28 -1.80 10.74 7.32
C LEU A 28 -2.50 9.39 7.37
N ILE A 29 -2.97 8.97 6.21
CA ILE A 29 -3.52 7.63 6.03
C ILE A 29 -2.43 6.79 5.36
N GLY A 30 -2.35 5.52 5.71
CA GLY A 30 -1.42 4.60 5.09
C GLY A 30 -1.88 3.15 5.13
N GLU A 31 -1.08 2.30 4.50
CA GLU A 31 -1.25 0.84 4.52
C GLU A 31 0.12 0.19 4.69
N VAL A 32 0.14 -0.87 5.48
CA VAL A 32 1.24 -1.83 5.54
C VAL A 32 0.88 -3.00 4.63
N SER A 33 1.76 -3.33 3.69
CA SER A 33 1.63 -4.51 2.83
C SER A 33 2.76 -5.48 3.15
N ALA A 34 2.39 -6.64 3.70
CA ALA A 34 3.32 -7.70 4.07
C ALA A 34 3.08 -8.98 3.24
N PRO A 35 4.14 -9.75 2.96
CA PRO A 35 4.04 -11.17 2.60
C PRO A 35 3.09 -11.97 3.49
N ILE A 36 2.51 -13.05 2.96
CA ILE A 36 1.66 -13.96 3.75
C ILE A 36 2.48 -14.70 4.81
N ASP A 37 3.66 -15.21 4.42
CA ASP A 37 4.52 -16.01 5.28
C ASP A 37 5.97 -15.52 5.19
N ASN A 38 6.73 -15.68 6.27
CA ASN A 38 8.18 -15.39 6.34
C ASN A 38 8.58 -14.00 5.80
N PRO A 39 7.99 -12.90 6.31
CA PRO A 39 8.26 -11.58 5.77
C PRO A 39 9.73 -11.20 5.93
N THR A 40 10.44 -11.05 4.82
CA THR A 40 11.82 -10.52 4.78
C THR A 40 11.88 -9.04 4.46
N SER A 41 10.76 -8.44 4.03
CA SER A 41 10.67 -7.04 3.61
C SER A 41 9.24 -6.50 3.75
N ALA A 42 9.11 -5.20 3.99
CA ALA A 42 7.84 -4.49 4.02
C ALA A 42 7.96 -3.14 3.29
N ILE A 43 6.86 -2.66 2.70
CA ILE A 43 6.74 -1.29 2.20
C ILE A 43 5.67 -0.57 3.02
N LEU A 44 6.04 0.60 3.53
CA LEU A 44 5.14 1.53 4.19
C LEU A 44 4.84 2.69 3.26
N CYS A 45 3.56 2.99 3.13
CA CYS A 45 3.05 3.92 2.15
C CYS A 45 2.14 4.93 2.86
N CYS A 46 2.66 6.14 3.11
CA CYS A 46 1.92 7.23 3.76
C CYS A 46 1.57 8.30 2.72
N HIS A 47 0.32 8.75 2.69
CA HIS A 47 -0.06 9.91 1.89
C HIS A 47 -0.84 10.95 2.71
N PRO A 48 -0.67 12.24 2.41
CA PRO A 48 -1.63 13.23 2.83
C PRO A 48 -2.92 13.03 2.02
N ASN A 49 -4.07 13.23 2.67
CA ASN A 49 -5.35 13.26 1.98
C ASN A 49 -5.27 14.30 0.84
N PRO A 50 -5.50 13.93 -0.43
CA PRO A 50 -5.42 14.89 -1.54
C PRO A 50 -6.51 15.95 -1.37
N THR A 51 -6.10 17.17 -1.05
CA THR A 51 -6.96 18.36 -0.93
C THR A 51 -7.77 18.67 -2.20
N GLY A 52 -7.46 18.03 -3.34
CA GLY A 52 -8.13 18.22 -4.63
C GLY A 52 -9.00 17.05 -5.12
N GLY A 53 -9.36 16.07 -4.27
CA GLY A 53 -10.34 15.03 -4.64
C GLY A 53 -9.83 13.95 -5.61
N GLY A 54 -8.52 13.81 -5.81
CA GLY A 54 -7.95 12.70 -6.56
C GLY A 54 -8.03 11.38 -5.79
N MET A 55 -8.20 10.24 -6.48
CA MET A 55 -8.11 8.91 -5.86
C MET A 55 -6.63 8.51 -5.65
N MET A 56 -5.93 9.21 -4.75
CA MET A 56 -4.52 8.95 -4.42
C MET A 56 -4.32 7.55 -3.81
N ASP A 57 -5.37 7.02 -3.18
CA ASP A 57 -5.48 5.62 -2.72
C ASP A 57 -5.04 4.63 -3.80
N SER A 58 -5.43 4.87 -5.06
CA SER A 58 -5.07 3.98 -6.17
C SER A 58 -3.58 4.03 -6.55
N HIS A 59 -2.89 5.15 -6.28
CA HIS A 59 -1.47 5.33 -6.63
C HIS A 59 -0.54 4.73 -5.58
N ILE A 60 -0.90 4.90 -4.30
CA ILE A 60 -0.12 4.41 -3.17
C ILE A 60 -0.43 2.93 -2.90
N TYR A 61 -1.70 2.53 -2.77
CA TYR A 61 -2.10 1.17 -2.40
C TYR A 61 -1.96 0.15 -3.53
N LYS A 62 -2.29 0.51 -4.77
CA LYS A 62 -2.48 -0.52 -5.83
C LYS A 62 -1.26 -0.79 -6.72
N LYS A 63 -0.27 0.11 -6.78
CA LYS A 63 0.84 -0.05 -7.73
C LYS A 63 2.09 -0.68 -7.12
N ALA A 64 2.59 -0.19 -5.99
CA ALA A 64 3.77 -0.79 -5.37
C ALA A 64 3.40 -2.05 -4.58
N ALA A 65 2.36 -1.95 -3.74
CA ALA A 65 2.06 -2.94 -2.74
C ALA A 65 1.40 -4.22 -3.30
N ASN A 66 0.62 -4.12 -4.38
CA ASN A 66 -0.01 -5.28 -5.06
C ASN A 66 0.98 -6.23 -5.76
N ARG A 67 2.23 -5.80 -5.95
CA ARG A 67 3.24 -6.56 -6.71
C ARG A 67 4.49 -6.85 -5.90
N LEU A 68 4.47 -6.57 -4.59
CA LEU A 68 5.47 -7.10 -3.71
C LEU A 68 5.43 -8.62 -3.80
N PRO A 69 6.57 -9.29 -3.96
CA PRO A 69 6.60 -10.72 -3.78
C PRO A 69 6.10 -11.04 -2.37
N ALA A 70 5.13 -11.96 -2.30
CA ALA A 70 4.87 -12.71 -1.09
C ALA A 70 6.09 -13.54 -0.71
#